data_AF-A0A4Q2YWY1-F1
#
_entry.id   AF-A0A4Q2YWY1-F1
#
_cell.length_a   1.000
_cell.length_b   1.000
_cell.length_c   1.000
_cell.angle_alpha   90.00
_cell.angle_beta   90.00
_cell.angle_gamma   90.00
#
_symmetry.space_group_name_H-M   'P 1'
#
loop_
_entity.id
_entity.type
_entity.pdbx_description
1 polymer ?
#
loop_
_entity_poly.entity_id
_entity_poly.type
_entity_poly.pdbx_seq_one_letter_code
_entity_poly.pdbx_strand_id
1 'polypeptide(L)'
;MNYYNEFDPHAAVWLRGLIAEGLIPPGEVDERSITDVQPTDLLGFTQCHFFAGIGGWSLALQLAGWPADRECWTGSCPCQPFSSAGKGMGRKDARHLWPAFRRLINRCRPSVVFGEQVASKDGRTWLAGVFANLETMGFA
;
A
#
# COMPACT_ATOMS: atom_id res chain seq x y z
N MET A 1 7.85 -8.32 -12.46
CA MET A 1 8.72 -7.81 -11.37
C MET A 1 7.83 -7.17 -10.32
N ASN A 2 8.16 -7.25 -9.03
CA ASN A 2 7.35 -6.65 -7.96
C ASN A 2 7.95 -5.31 -7.52
N TYR A 3 7.10 -4.38 -7.08
CA TYR A 3 7.50 -3.11 -6.49
C TYR A 3 7.10 -3.10 -5.02
N TYR A 4 8.02 -2.76 -4.14
CA TYR A 4 7.81 -2.66 -2.69
C TYR A 4 8.14 -1.24 -2.25
N ASN A 5 7.14 -0.46 -1.86
CA ASN A 5 7.34 0.86 -1.25
C ASN A 5 7.29 0.75 0.28
N GLU A 6 8.39 1.07 0.94
CA GLU A 6 8.51 1.05 2.39
C GLU A 6 9.45 2.16 2.89
N PHE A 7 8.88 3.14 3.60
CA PHE A 7 9.61 4.33 4.06
C PHE A 7 10.47 4.05 5.30
N ASP A 8 10.12 3.05 6.12
CA ASP A 8 10.92 2.66 7.28
C ASP A 8 12.19 1.90 6.83
N PRO A 9 13.40 2.43 7.10
CA PRO A 9 14.63 1.82 6.60
C PRO A 9 14.88 0.41 7.16
N HIS A 10 14.41 0.10 8.37
CA HIS A 10 14.58 -1.22 8.97
C HIS A 10 13.70 -2.26 8.27
N ALA A 11 12.43 -1.92 8.01
CA ALA A 11 11.51 -2.74 7.24
C ALA A 11 11.97 -2.90 5.78
N ALA A 12 12.54 -1.85 5.17
CA ALA A 12 13.12 -1.94 3.84
C ALA A 12 14.32 -2.92 3.78
N VAL A 13 15.22 -2.87 4.76
CA VAL A 13 16.31 -3.86 4.90
C VAL A 13 15.76 -5.28 5.06
N TRP A 14 14.73 -5.45 5.90
CA TRP A 14 14.06 -6.73 6.08
C TRP A 14 13.49 -7.30 4.78
N LEU A 15 12.76 -6.49 4.00
CA LEU A 15 12.21 -6.88 2.70
C LEU A 15 13.31 -7.35 1.74
N ARG A 16 14.44 -6.63 1.68
CA ARG A 16 15.58 -7.05 0.85
C ARG A 16 16.17 -8.38 1.30
N GLY A 17 16.23 -8.63 2.61
CA GLY A 17 16.63 -9.92 3.16
C GLY A 17 15.69 -11.05 2.72
N LEU A 18 14.37 -10.85 2.84
CA LEU A 18 13.37 -11.83 2.39
C LEU A 18 13.47 -12.11 0.88
N ILE A 19 13.72 -11.08 0.07
CA ILE A 19 13.94 -11.23 -1.38
C ILE A 19 15.23 -12.03 -1.65
N ALA A 20 16.32 -11.72 -0.96
CA ALA A 20 17.60 -12.38 -1.13
C ALA A 20 17.55 -13.88 -0.77
N GLU A 21 16.75 -14.24 0.24
CA GLU A 21 16.49 -15.63 0.63
C GLU A 21 15.40 -16.32 -0.21
N GLY A 22 14.76 -15.60 -1.14
CA GLY A 22 13.68 -16.14 -1.97
C GLY A 22 12.38 -16.44 -1.22
N LEU A 23 12.20 -15.85 -0.03
CA LEU A 23 11.02 -16.04 0.81
C LEU A 23 9.81 -15.22 0.33
N ILE A 24 10.05 -14.15 -0.43
CA ILE A 24 9.04 -13.39 -1.17
C ILE A 24 9.52 -13.16 -2.61
N PRO A 25 8.62 -12.87 -3.58
CA PRO A 25 8.98 -12.68 -4.98
C PRO A 25 10.00 -11.56 -5.21
N PRO A 26 10.88 -11.70 -6.22
CA PRO A 26 11.87 -10.68 -6.54
C PRO A 26 11.20 -9.35 -6.92
N GLY A 27 11.83 -8.26 -6.51
CA GLY A 27 11.33 -6.91 -6.75
C GLY A 27 12.26 -5.81 -6.28
N GLU A 28 11.87 -4.58 -6.58
CA GLU A 28 12.56 -3.37 -6.14
C GLU A 28 12.00 -2.90 -4.80
N VAL A 29 12.88 -2.56 -3.85
CA VAL A 29 12.50 -1.96 -2.56
C VAL A 29 12.85 -0.47 -2.60
N ASP A 30 11.81 0.36 -2.69
CA ASP A 30 11.86 1.81 -2.78
C ASP A 30 11.54 2.44 -1.42
N GLU A 31 12.52 3.15 -0.87
CA GLU A 31 12.47 3.81 0.45
C GLU A 31 11.91 5.23 0.41
N ARG A 32 11.56 5.75 -0.77
CA ARG A 32 10.96 7.08 -0.89
C ARG A 32 9.59 7.10 -0.22
N SER A 33 9.20 8.26 0.28
CA SER A 33 7.80 8.47 0.67
C SER A 33 6.90 8.24 -0.55
N ILE A 34 5.76 7.58 -0.36
CA ILE A 34 4.73 7.42 -1.40
C ILE A 34 4.28 8.76 -2.01
N THR A 35 4.45 9.87 -1.28
CA THR A 35 4.14 11.21 -1.78
C THR A 35 5.01 11.59 -2.98
N ASP A 36 6.23 11.05 -3.04
CA ASP A 36 7.26 11.38 -4.02
C ASP A 36 7.28 10.39 -5.19
N VAL A 37 6.70 9.19 -4.99
CA VAL A 37 6.51 8.17 -6.02
C VAL A 37 5.59 8.71 -7.13
N GLN A 38 6.05 8.59 -8.38
CA GLN A 38 5.31 8.99 -9.57
C GLN A 38 4.73 7.77 -10.29
N PRO A 39 3.62 7.94 -11.05
CA PRO A 39 3.07 6.86 -11.88
C PRO A 39 4.07 6.22 -12.84
N THR A 40 5.04 7.00 -13.35
CA THR A 40 6.10 6.53 -14.24
C THR A 40 7.08 5.60 -13.56
N ASP A 41 7.27 5.74 -12.25
CA ASP A 41 8.17 4.88 -11.46
C ASP A 41 7.59 3.46 -11.33
N LEU A 42 6.29 3.29 -11.58
CA LEU A 42 5.58 2.03 -11.43
C LEU A 42 5.47 1.26 -12.77
N LEU A 43 6.01 1.79 -13.86
CA LEU A 43 5.97 1.14 -15.16
C LEU A 43 6.83 -0.13 -15.17
N GLY A 44 6.27 -1.23 -15.70
CA GLY A 44 6.97 -2.50 -15.81
C GLY A 44 6.88 -3.39 -14.57
N PHE A 45 6.27 -2.92 -13.49
CA PHE A 45 5.93 -3.75 -12.33
C PHE A 45 4.56 -4.40 -12.51
N THR A 46 4.44 -5.65 -12.07
CA THR A 46 3.20 -6.43 -12.15
C THR A 46 2.40 -6.31 -10.86
N GLN A 47 3.06 -6.48 -9.71
CA GLN A 47 2.42 -6.31 -8.41
C GLN A 47 3.15 -5.20 -7.65
N CYS A 48 2.37 -4.32 -7.02
CA CYS A 48 2.88 -3.16 -6.30
C CYS A 48 2.38 -3.19 -4.85
N HIS A 49 3.31 -3.28 -3.90
CA HIS A 49 3.04 -3.35 -2.47
C HIS A 49 3.45 -2.03 -1.80
N PHE A 50 2.47 -1.22 -1.41
CA PHE A 50 2.67 0.03 -0.72
C PHE A 50 2.52 -0.14 0.79
N PHE A 51 3.35 0.56 1.57
CA PHE A 51 3.44 0.35 3.01
C PHE A 51 3.75 -1.12 3.31
N ALA A 52 4.75 -1.65 2.61
CA ALA A 52 5.01 -3.09 2.52
C ALA A 52 5.38 -3.71 3.88
N GLY A 53 5.89 -2.92 4.82
CA GLY A 53 6.30 -3.32 6.15
C GLY A 53 7.20 -4.54 6.08
N ILE A 54 6.80 -5.62 6.73
CA ILE A 54 7.55 -6.88 6.76
C ILE A 54 7.27 -7.82 5.57
N GLY A 55 6.54 -7.37 4.54
CA GLY A 55 6.23 -8.15 3.33
C GLY A 55 4.98 -9.03 3.42
N GLY A 56 4.10 -8.77 4.40
CA GLY A 56 2.95 -9.63 4.70
C GLY A 56 2.00 -9.85 3.52
N TRP A 57 1.67 -8.80 2.77
CA TRP A 57 0.80 -8.91 1.59
C TRP A 57 1.39 -9.78 0.48
N SER A 58 2.68 -9.60 0.20
CA SER A 58 3.38 -10.35 -0.84
C SER A 58 3.42 -11.85 -0.51
N LEU A 59 3.78 -12.18 0.73
CA LEU A 59 3.72 -13.55 1.22
C LEU A 59 2.29 -14.12 1.21
N ALA A 60 1.29 -13.34 1.64
CA ALA A 60 -0.10 -13.79 1.65
C ALA A 60 -0.63 -14.10 0.23
N LEU A 61 -0.26 -13.30 -0.77
CA LEU A 61 -0.62 -13.54 -2.17
C LEU A 61 0.01 -14.82 -2.70
N GLN A 62 1.29 -15.10 -2.36
CA GLN A 62 1.92 -16.38 -2.71
C GLN A 62 1.20 -17.57 -2.06
N LEU A 63 0.90 -17.48 -0.76
CA LEU A 63 0.19 -18.54 -0.04
C LEU A 63 -1.23 -18.77 -0.59
N ALA A 64 -1.89 -17.71 -1.06
CA ALA A 64 -3.19 -17.78 -1.71
C ALA A 64 -3.13 -18.29 -3.17
N GLY A 65 -1.94 -18.51 -3.73
CA GLY A 65 -1.76 -18.91 -5.13
C GLY A 65 -2.13 -17.82 -6.13
N TRP A 66 -2.03 -16.54 -5.75
CA TRP A 66 -2.24 -15.44 -6.68
C TRP A 66 -1.15 -15.45 -7.77
N PRO A 67 -1.50 -15.48 -9.07
CA PRO A 67 -0.52 -15.62 -10.13
C PRO A 67 0.49 -14.46 -10.15
N ALA A 68 1.78 -14.79 -10.32
CA ALA A 68 2.86 -13.80 -10.33
C ALA A 68 2.79 -12.81 -11.50
N ASP A 69 2.13 -13.19 -12.59
CA ASP A 69 1.88 -12.38 -13.79
C ASP A 69 0.54 -11.63 -13.74
N ARG A 70 -0.28 -11.89 -12.71
CA ARG A 70 -1.54 -11.18 -12.50
C ARG A 70 -1.31 -9.91 -11.70
N GLU A 71 -1.71 -8.79 -12.29
CA GLU A 71 -1.59 -7.50 -11.65
C GLU A 71 -2.44 -7.41 -10.37
N CYS A 72 -1.84 -6.84 -9.32
CA CYS A 72 -2.56 -6.40 -8.14
C CYS A 72 -1.74 -5.36 -7.37
N TRP A 73 -2.42 -4.43 -6.72
CA TRP A 73 -1.80 -3.50 -5.79
C TRP A 73 -2.26 -3.81 -4.38
N THR A 74 -1.37 -3.72 -3.40
CA THR A 74 -1.71 -3.87 -1.98
C THR A 74 -1.28 -2.61 -1.25
N GLY A 75 -2.07 -2.13 -0.30
CA GLY A 75 -1.69 -0.94 0.46
C GLY A 75 -2.29 -0.91 1.85
N SER A 76 -1.42 -0.77 2.85
CA SER A 76 -1.82 -0.62 4.26
C SER A 76 -1.51 0.77 4.79
N CYS A 77 -2.37 1.72 4.42
CA CYS A 77 -2.19 3.12 4.81
C CYS A 77 -2.12 3.24 6.36
N PRO A 78 -1.17 4.02 6.90
CA PRO A 78 -1.08 4.24 8.34
C PRO A 78 -2.40 4.78 8.91
N CYS A 79 -2.89 4.14 9.97
CA CYS A 79 -4.18 4.42 10.62
C CYS A 79 -4.24 5.77 11.38
N GLN A 80 -3.13 6.50 11.50
CA GLN A 80 -3.08 7.73 12.29
C GLN A 80 -3.58 8.92 11.46
N PRO A 81 -4.78 9.47 11.78
CA PRO A 81 -4.95 10.19 13.05
C PRO A 81 -6.21 9.81 13.85
N PHE A 82 -6.57 8.53 13.89
CA PHE A 82 -7.80 8.06 14.52
C PHE A 82 -7.62 7.19 15.78
N SER A 83 -6.41 7.14 16.33
CA SER A 83 -6.20 6.62 17.69
C SER A 83 -6.35 7.75 18.70
N SER A 84 -6.95 7.44 19.85
CA SER A 84 -7.20 8.31 21.01
C SER A 84 -5.94 8.90 21.68
N ALA A 85 -4.77 8.77 21.05
CA ALA A 85 -3.47 9.28 21.54
C ALA A 85 -2.87 10.40 20.67
N GLY A 86 -3.60 10.94 19.66
CA GLY A 86 -3.12 12.02 18.78
C GLY A 86 -3.92 13.32 18.90
N LYS A 87 -3.25 14.47 18.75
CA LYS A 87 -3.79 15.85 18.86
C LYS A 87 -4.82 16.25 17.78
N GLY A 88 -5.89 15.47 17.54
CA GLY A 88 -7.14 15.96 16.92
C GLY A 88 -7.02 16.82 15.64
N MET A 89 -6.10 16.53 14.73
CA MET A 89 -5.89 17.33 13.50
C MET A 89 -6.64 16.82 12.26
N GLY A 90 -7.32 15.67 12.37
CA GLY A 90 -8.23 15.15 11.33
C GLY A 90 -7.65 15.22 9.91
N ARG A 91 -8.37 15.89 8.99
CA ARG A 91 -8.04 16.04 7.56
C ARG A 91 -6.75 16.82 7.24
N LYS A 92 -6.10 17.46 8.22
CA LYS A 92 -4.84 18.21 8.06
C LYS A 92 -3.62 17.44 8.58
N ASP A 93 -3.78 16.18 8.93
CA ASP A 93 -2.67 15.37 9.41
C ASP A 93 -1.74 14.97 8.25
N ALA A 94 -0.46 15.29 8.38
CA ALA A 94 0.60 14.92 7.43
C ALA A 94 0.73 13.39 7.25
N ARG A 95 0.11 12.60 8.13
CA ARG A 95 0.06 11.13 8.08
C ARG A 95 -1.13 10.58 7.29
N HIS A 96 -2.00 11.44 6.75
CA HIS A 96 -3.03 11.02 5.81
C HIS A 96 -2.41 10.73 4.44
N LEU A 97 -1.89 9.52 4.26
CA LEU A 97 -1.21 9.09 3.04
C LEU A 97 -2.16 8.46 2.00
N TRP A 98 -3.43 8.23 2.36
CA TRP A 98 -4.47 7.80 1.43
C TRP A 98 -4.58 8.68 0.17
N PRO A 99 -4.54 10.04 0.23
CA PRO A 99 -4.61 10.86 -0.97
C PRO A 99 -3.46 10.61 -1.94
N ALA A 100 -2.24 10.30 -1.45
CA ALA A 100 -1.10 9.96 -2.28
C ALA A 100 -1.31 8.57 -2.94
N PHE A 101 -1.76 7.59 -2.17
CA PHE A 101 -2.06 6.27 -2.72
C PHE A 101 -3.21 6.31 -3.73
N ARG A 102 -4.30 7.01 -3.38
CA ARG A 102 -5.45 7.30 -4.27
C ARG A 102 -5.01 7.97 -5.55
N ARG A 103 -4.08 8.95 -5.49
CA ARG A 103 -3.53 9.61 -6.69
C ARG A 103 -2.88 8.58 -7.61
N LEU A 104 -2.06 7.69 -7.07
CA LEU A 104 -1.40 6.63 -7.85
C LEU A 104 -2.42 5.65 -8.44
N ILE A 105 -3.37 5.14 -7.64
CA ILE A 105 -4.46 4.27 -8.11
C ILE A 105 -5.24 4.95 -9.23
N ASN A 106 -5.53 6.25 -9.10
CA ASN A 106 -6.25 7.02 -10.10
C ASN A 106 -5.51 7.15 -11.43
N ARG A 107 -4.18 7.26 -11.39
CA ARG A 107 -3.35 7.46 -12.59
C ARG A 107 -2.94 6.15 -13.25
N CYS A 108 -2.66 5.12 -12.46
CA CYS A 108 -2.17 3.84 -12.94
C CYS A 108 -3.29 2.82 -13.21
N ARG A 109 -4.47 3.01 -12.60
CA ARG A 109 -5.66 2.16 -12.82
C ARG A 109 -5.38 0.65 -12.66
N PRO A 110 -4.82 0.21 -11.51
CA PRO A 110 -4.62 -1.22 -11.28
C PRO A 110 -5.94 -1.99 -11.34
N SER A 111 -5.91 -3.19 -11.89
CA SER A 111 -7.08 -4.06 -12.02
C SER A 111 -7.65 -4.55 -10.68
N VAL A 112 -6.79 -4.69 -9.66
CA VAL A 112 -7.17 -5.13 -8.32
C VAL A 112 -6.39 -4.35 -7.27
N VAL A 113 -7.08 -3.88 -6.22
CA VAL A 113 -6.47 -3.25 -5.04
C VAL A 113 -6.91 -3.99 -3.78
N PHE A 114 -5.94 -4.41 -2.97
CA PHE A 114 -6.15 -4.96 -1.64
C PHE A 114 -5.75 -3.92 -0.58
N GLY A 115 -6.49 -3.88 0.51
CA GLY A 115 -6.15 -3.04 1.67
C GLY A 115 -6.76 -3.61 2.94
N GLU A 116 -6.25 -3.17 4.08
CA GLU A 116 -6.82 -3.48 5.39
C GLU A 116 -7.17 -2.19 6.14
N GLN A 117 -7.88 -2.34 7.25
CA GLN A 117 -7.86 -1.35 8.31
C GLN A 117 -8.26 -1.96 9.64
N VAL A 118 -7.95 -1.22 10.72
CA VAL A 118 -8.42 -1.58 12.06
C VAL A 118 -9.95 -1.50 12.15
N ALA A 119 -10.55 -2.44 12.87
CA ALA A 119 -12.00 -2.51 13.06
C ALA A 119 -12.53 -1.53 14.13
N SER A 120 -11.84 -0.41 14.38
CA SER A 120 -12.32 0.64 15.28
C SER A 120 -13.44 1.46 14.61
N LYS A 121 -14.21 2.23 15.38
CA LYS A 121 -15.24 3.13 14.83
C LYS A 121 -14.65 4.09 13.80
N ASP A 122 -13.49 4.65 14.12
CA ASP A 122 -12.85 5.64 13.28
C ASP A 122 -12.18 5.00 12.06
N GLY A 123 -11.58 3.81 12.21
CA GLY A 123 -11.07 3.01 11.08
C GLY A 123 -12.17 2.65 10.07
N ARG A 124 -13.36 2.26 10.56
CA ARG A 124 -14.54 2.04 9.70
C ARG A 124 -15.01 3.32 9.00
N THR A 125 -14.96 4.46 9.68
CA THR A 125 -15.34 5.76 9.10
C THR A 125 -14.37 6.16 7.99
N TRP A 126 -13.07 5.96 8.21
CA TRP A 126 -12.05 6.17 7.18
C TRP A 126 -12.27 5.22 5.98
N LEU A 127 -12.52 3.93 6.25
CA LEU A 127 -12.74 2.92 5.21
C LEU A 127 -13.96 3.25 4.34
N ALA A 128 -15.04 3.77 4.93
CA ALA A 128 -16.18 4.26 4.16
C ALA A 128 -15.80 5.40 3.20
N GLY A 129 -14.90 6.30 3.62
CA GLY A 129 -14.35 7.34 2.74
C GLY A 129 -13.46 6.78 1.62
N VAL A 130 -12.69 5.73 1.91
CA VAL A 130 -11.90 4.99 0.91
C VAL A 130 -12.80 4.35 -0.13
N PHE A 131 -13.86 3.66 0.28
CA PHE A 131 -14.83 3.05 -0.64
C PHE A 131 -15.48 4.09 -1.54
N ALA A 132 -16.02 5.18 -0.98
CA ALA A 132 -16.58 6.26 -1.78
C ALA A 132 -15.57 6.83 -2.80
N ASN A 133 -14.29 6.92 -2.43
CA ASN A 133 -13.23 7.35 -3.35
C ASN A 133 -12.97 6.33 -4.46
N LEU A 134 -12.92 5.03 -4.14
CA LEU A 134 -12.73 3.94 -5.09
C LEU A 134 -13.92 3.83 -6.07
N GLU A 135 -15.14 3.96 -5.59
CA GLU A 135 -16.36 4.00 -6.41
C GLU A 135 -16.32 5.16 -7.43
N THR A 136 -15.90 6.36 -7.00
CA THR A 136 -15.76 7.50 -7.94
C THR A 136 -14.70 7.27 -9.02
N MET A 137 -13.81 6.29 -8.81
CA MET A 137 -12.78 5.87 -9.75
C MET A 137 -13.19 4.66 -10.61
N GLY A 138 -14.40 4.12 -10.42
CA GLY A 138 -14.93 2.98 -11.17
C GLY A 138 -14.57 1.60 -10.60
N PHE A 139 -14.08 1.53 -9.37
CA PHE A 139 -13.87 0.26 -8.66
C PHE A 139 -15.19 -0.22 -8.05
N ALA A 140 -15.36 -1.55 -8.03
CA ALA A 140 -16.53 -2.23 -7.48
C ALA A 140 -16.29 -2.68 -6.03
#